data_AF-A0A3Q0JD30-F1
#
_entry.id   AF-A0A3Q0JD30-F1
#
_cell.length_a   1.000
_cell.length_b   1.000
_cell.length_c   1.000
_cell.angle_alpha   90.00
_cell.angle_beta   90.00
_cell.angle_gamma   90.00
#
_symmetry.space_group_name_H-M   'P 1'
#
loop_
_entity.id
_entity.type
_entity.pdbx_description
1 polymer ?
#
loop_
_entity_poly.entity_id
_entity_poly.type
_entity_poly.pdbx_seq_one_letter_code
_entity_poly.pdbx_strand_id
1 'polypeptide(L)'
;QLQIGGATAQVGDPSGKTKDRDKQDLATVQTNTKGIEKNIKTIFRNHEQYFWKDRKDSLKPPIVVNNMSWYNSINVIDFMNHIARLFRMGDMLKKQSVVTRLESEHGMNYTEFSYQIFQSYDWAHLYKEHNCRFQVGGSDQMGNIKAGHDLISKLYGKTVFGKRNYCIVKWLS
;
A
#
# COMPACT_ATOMS: atom_id res chain seq x y z
N GLN A 1 -5.68 10.62 -3.00
CA GLN A 1 -4.57 10.01 -3.76
C GLN A 1 -4.76 8.51 -3.77
N LEU A 2 -4.39 7.85 -4.87
CA LEU A 2 -4.42 6.41 -5.10
C LEU A 2 -2.99 5.95 -5.42
N GLN A 3 -2.55 4.89 -4.77
CA GLN A 3 -1.29 4.25 -5.09
C GLN A 3 -1.51 3.00 -5.96
N ILE A 4 -0.62 2.82 -6.93
CA ILE A 4 -0.48 1.62 -7.72
C ILE A 4 0.77 0.87 -7.23
N GLY A 5 0.61 -0.42 -6.95
CA GLY A 5 1.66 -1.27 -6.41
C GLY A 5 2.60 -1.86 -7.46
N GLY A 6 3.30 -1.07 -8.27
CA GLY A 6 4.23 -1.59 -9.29
C GLY A 6 5.38 -2.43 -8.71
N ALA A 7 6.03 -1.96 -7.64
CA ALA A 7 7.10 -2.68 -6.95
C ALA A 7 6.53 -3.79 -6.03
N THR A 8 5.49 -3.47 -5.27
CA THR A 8 4.87 -4.41 -4.32
C THR A 8 4.14 -5.56 -4.99
N ALA A 9 3.67 -5.40 -6.23
CA ALA A 9 3.16 -6.51 -7.05
C ALA A 9 4.26 -7.52 -7.41
N GLN A 10 5.53 -7.10 -7.48
CA GLN A 10 6.66 -8.01 -7.71
C GLN A 10 7.10 -8.73 -6.43
N VAL A 11 6.89 -8.10 -5.26
CA VAL A 11 7.15 -8.72 -3.95
C VAL A 11 6.07 -9.76 -3.62
N GLY A 12 4.79 -9.41 -3.82
CA GLY A 12 3.65 -10.29 -3.58
C GLY A 12 3.10 -10.20 -2.14
N ASP A 13 1.81 -9.88 -2.01
CA ASP A 13 1.09 -9.85 -0.74
C ASP A 13 0.64 -11.27 -0.32
N PRO A 14 1.05 -11.77 0.86
CA PRO A 14 0.62 -13.08 1.38
C PRO A 14 -0.76 -13.04 2.05
N SER A 15 -1.36 -11.86 2.26
CA SER A 15 -2.60 -11.73 3.03
C SER A 15 -3.76 -12.48 2.38
N GLY A 16 -4.39 -13.39 3.13
CA GLY A 16 -5.54 -14.17 2.69
C GLY A 16 -5.23 -15.29 1.69
N LYS A 17 -3.96 -15.70 1.52
CA LYS A 17 -3.54 -16.69 0.53
C LYS A 17 -2.88 -17.92 1.16
N THR A 18 -3.06 -19.08 0.51
CA THR A 18 -2.51 -20.38 0.92
C THR A 18 -1.46 -20.94 -0.04
N LYS A 19 -1.22 -20.27 -1.17
CA LYS A 19 -0.22 -20.67 -2.19
C LYS A 19 0.61 -19.46 -2.61
N ASP A 20 1.82 -19.74 -3.08
CA ASP A 20 2.68 -18.74 -3.71
C ASP A 20 1.98 -18.11 -4.91
N ARG A 21 2.26 -16.82 -5.13
CA ARG A 21 1.77 -16.09 -6.29
C ARG A 21 2.71 -16.34 -7.46
N ASP A 22 2.18 -16.77 -8.60
CA ASP A 22 2.96 -16.80 -9.83
C ASP A 22 3.47 -15.38 -10.15
N LYS A 23 4.76 -15.26 -10.46
CA LYS A 23 5.34 -14.00 -10.93
C LYS A 23 4.58 -13.54 -12.17
N GLN A 24 3.91 -12.40 -12.06
CA GLN A 24 3.28 -11.79 -13.22
C GLN A 24 4.35 -11.11 -14.08
N ASP A 25 4.24 -11.27 -15.39
CA ASP A 25 5.09 -10.54 -16.33
C ASP A 25 4.89 -9.03 -16.17
N LEU A 26 5.96 -8.25 -16.36
CA LEU A 26 5.95 -6.80 -16.23
C LEU A 26 4.94 -6.15 -17.17
N ALA A 27 4.74 -6.71 -18.37
CA ALA A 27 3.73 -6.24 -19.31
C ALA A 27 2.31 -6.41 -18.77
N THR A 28 2.04 -7.53 -18.08
CA THR A 28 0.77 -7.78 -17.40
C THR A 28 0.55 -6.80 -16.25
N VAL A 29 1.56 -6.56 -15.41
CA VAL A 29 1.48 -5.60 -14.30
C VAL A 29 1.18 -4.19 -14.82
N GLN A 30 1.85 -3.77 -15.90
CA GLN A 30 1.59 -2.46 -16.53
C GLN A 30 0.19 -2.35 -17.13
N THR A 31 -0.30 -3.42 -17.77
CA THR A 31 -1.64 -3.45 -18.36
C THR A 31 -2.71 -3.35 -17.28
N ASN A 32 -2.58 -4.14 -16.21
CA ASN A 32 -3.49 -4.12 -15.07
C ASN A 32 -3.50 -2.73 -14.40
N THR A 33 -2.31 -2.17 -14.19
CA THR A 33 -2.09 -0.82 -13.66
C THR A 33 -2.87 0.24 -14.45
N LYS A 34 -2.75 0.26 -15.78
CA LYS A 34 -3.47 1.20 -16.65
C LYS A 34 -4.98 0.98 -16.60
N GLY A 35 -5.44 -0.27 -16.56
CA GLY A 35 -6.86 -0.61 -16.45
C GLY A 35 -7.47 -0.10 -15.14
N ILE A 36 -6.78 -0.32 -14.02
CA ILE A 36 -7.17 0.16 -12.69
C ILE A 36 -7.26 1.68 -12.67
N GLU A 37 -6.25 2.37 -13.19
CA GLU A 37 -6.23 3.83 -13.26
C GLU A 37 -7.43 4.36 -14.05
N LYS A 38 -7.72 3.76 -15.21
CA LYS A 38 -8.89 4.12 -16.04
C LYS A 38 -10.21 3.91 -15.28
N ASN A 39 -10.35 2.79 -14.57
CA ASN A 39 -11.54 2.48 -13.78
C ASN A 39 -11.75 3.53 -12.69
N ILE A 40 -10.69 3.94 -12.01
CA ILE A 40 -10.78 4.91 -10.92
C ILE A 40 -11.10 6.30 -11.45
N LYS A 41 -10.47 6.74 -12.54
CA LYS A 41 -10.85 7.97 -13.25
C LYS A 41 -12.33 7.96 -13.64
N THR A 42 -12.83 6.81 -14.10
CA THR A 42 -14.25 6.62 -14.44
C THR A 42 -15.16 6.74 -13.24
N ILE A 43 -14.81 6.14 -12.10
CA ILE A 43 -15.57 6.26 -10.84
C ILE A 43 -15.64 7.71 -10.39
N PHE A 44 -14.53 8.44 -10.41
CA PHE A 44 -14.50 9.86 -10.02
C PHE A 44 -15.33 10.73 -10.97
N ARG A 45 -15.24 10.49 -12.28
CA ARG A 45 -16.08 11.18 -13.29
C ARG A 45 -17.56 10.90 -13.06
N ASN A 46 -17.94 9.65 -12.80
CA ASN A 46 -19.33 9.31 -12.50
C ASN A 46 -19.78 9.93 -11.16
N HIS A 47 -18.92 9.97 -10.15
CA HIS A 47 -19.23 10.63 -8.88
C HIS A 47 -19.50 12.11 -9.08
N GLU A 48 -18.63 12.80 -9.82
CA GLU A 48 -18.82 14.20 -10.18
C GLU A 48 -20.14 14.40 -10.94
N GLN A 49 -20.36 13.57 -11.96
CA GLN A 49 -21.55 13.64 -12.80
C GLN A 49 -22.84 13.35 -12.04
N TYR A 50 -22.92 12.39 -11.13
CA TYR A 50 -24.20 11.96 -10.55
C TYR A 50 -24.44 12.43 -9.11
N PHE A 51 -23.38 12.75 -8.36
CA PHE A 51 -23.47 13.04 -6.92
C PHE A 51 -22.84 14.38 -6.50
N TRP A 52 -22.16 15.08 -7.41
CA TRP A 52 -21.46 16.35 -7.11
C TRP A 52 -22.00 17.55 -7.89
N LYS A 53 -23.12 17.39 -8.63
CA LYS A 53 -23.69 18.45 -9.51
C LYS A 53 -24.04 19.76 -8.78
N ASP A 54 -24.51 19.67 -7.53
CA ASP A 54 -25.05 20.83 -6.79
C ASP A 54 -23.99 21.56 -5.94
N ARG A 55 -22.70 21.18 -6.09
CA ARG A 55 -21.58 21.79 -5.36
C ARG A 55 -21.02 22.96 -6.16
N LYS A 56 -20.65 24.04 -5.46
CA LYS A 56 -20.05 25.24 -6.09
C LYS A 56 -18.59 25.00 -6.54
N ASP A 57 -17.94 24.00 -5.98
CA ASP A 57 -16.55 23.63 -6.24
C ASP A 57 -16.44 22.34 -7.08
N SER A 58 -15.54 22.35 -8.07
CA SER A 58 -15.22 21.18 -8.87
C SER A 58 -14.62 20.07 -8.00
N LEU A 59 -14.97 18.81 -8.28
CA LEU A 59 -14.39 17.68 -7.55
C LEU A 59 -12.88 17.63 -7.82
N LYS A 60 -12.08 17.57 -6.75
CA LYS A 60 -10.62 17.43 -6.91
C LYS A 60 -10.30 16.10 -7.60
N PRO A 61 -9.49 16.11 -8.67
CA PRO A 61 -9.16 14.90 -9.40
C PRO A 61 -8.35 13.94 -8.52
N PRO A 62 -8.49 12.61 -8.71
CA PRO A 62 -7.67 11.65 -8.01
C PRO A 62 -6.22 11.77 -8.48
N ILE A 63 -5.29 11.98 -7.54
CA ILE A 63 -3.86 11.83 -7.81
C ILE A 63 -3.53 10.34 -7.82
N VAL A 64 -2.93 9.86 -8.89
CA VAL A 64 -2.52 8.47 -9.06
C VAL A 64 -0.99 8.41 -9.08
N VAL A 65 -0.40 7.57 -8.23
CA VAL A 65 1.06 7.43 -8.10
C VAL A 65 1.46 5.96 -8.15
N ASN A 66 2.66 5.67 -8.63
CA ASN A 66 3.21 4.31 -8.71
C ASN A 66 4.42 4.19 -7.78
N ASN A 67 4.41 3.21 -6.87
CA ASN A 67 5.48 3.03 -5.90
C ASN A 67 6.84 2.67 -6.49
N MET A 68 6.86 2.16 -7.72
CA MET A 68 8.10 1.94 -8.46
C MET A 68 8.94 3.23 -8.57
N SER A 69 8.31 4.41 -8.56
CA SER A 69 9.01 5.70 -8.66
C SER A 69 10.00 5.96 -7.53
N TRP A 70 9.68 5.55 -6.29
CA TRP A 70 10.60 5.72 -5.16
C TRP A 70 11.46 4.48 -4.91
N TYR A 71 10.99 3.27 -5.24
CA TYR A 71 11.84 2.09 -5.11
C TYR A 71 12.95 2.01 -6.16
N ASN A 72 12.78 2.61 -7.34
CA ASN A 72 13.85 2.66 -8.35
C ASN A 72 15.04 3.54 -7.91
N SER A 73 14.83 4.47 -6.99
CA SER A 73 15.86 5.42 -6.53
C SER A 73 16.33 5.16 -5.10
N ILE A 74 15.74 4.19 -4.40
CA ILE A 74 16.08 3.93 -3.01
C ILE A 74 17.37 3.11 -2.91
N ASN A 75 18.29 3.56 -2.05
CA ASN A 75 19.44 2.76 -1.68
C ASN A 75 18.99 1.67 -0.69
N VAL A 76 19.34 0.41 -0.97
CA VAL A 76 18.93 -0.73 -0.13
C VAL A 76 19.51 -0.66 1.27
N ILE A 77 20.76 -0.21 1.43
CA ILE A 77 21.42 -0.08 2.74
C ILE A 77 20.73 1.02 3.56
N ASP A 78 20.39 2.14 2.95
CA ASP A 78 19.65 3.21 3.62
C ASP A 78 18.24 2.75 4.00
N PHE A 79 17.55 2.01 3.14
CA PHE A 79 16.25 1.42 3.45
C PHE A 79 16.34 0.48 4.66
N MET A 80 17.35 -0.38 4.70
CA MET A 80 17.54 -1.30 5.82
C MET A 80 17.84 -0.55 7.13
N ASN A 81 18.72 0.45 7.08
CA ASN A 81 19.17 1.19 8.26
C ASN A 81 18.10 2.13 8.83
N HIS A 82 17.33 2.80 7.98
CA HIS A 82 16.39 3.83 8.40
C HIS A 82 14.94 3.31 8.51
N ILE A 83 14.56 2.33 7.69
CA ILE A 83 13.18 1.85 7.61
C ILE A 83 13.06 0.44 8.20
N ALA A 84 13.75 -0.56 7.65
CA ALA A 84 13.55 -1.96 8.05
C ALA A 84 13.91 -2.20 9.53
N ARG A 85 14.93 -1.52 10.06
CA ARG A 85 15.31 -1.51 11.49
C ARG A 85 14.16 -1.18 12.45
N LEU A 86 13.17 -0.41 12.01
CA LEU A 86 12.04 0.01 12.86
C LEU A 86 11.01 -1.10 13.10
N PHE A 87 11.14 -2.22 12.40
CA PHE A 87 10.27 -3.39 12.52
C PHE A 87 10.89 -4.44 13.44
N ARG A 88 10.09 -4.93 14.40
CA ARG A 88 10.50 -6.01 15.29
C ARG A 88 9.95 -7.34 14.75
N MET A 89 10.84 -8.31 14.54
CA MET A 89 10.47 -9.63 14.03
C MET A 89 9.34 -10.29 14.84
N GLY A 90 9.39 -10.20 16.17
CA GLY A 90 8.37 -10.79 17.03
C GLY A 90 6.96 -10.23 16.80
N ASP A 91 6.84 -8.95 16.43
CA ASP A 91 5.54 -8.33 16.12
C ASP A 91 5.06 -8.73 14.72
N MET A 92 5.98 -8.79 13.76
CA MET A 92 5.68 -9.19 12.38
C MET A 92 5.19 -10.63 12.31
N LEU A 93 5.82 -11.54 13.07
CA LEU A 93 5.47 -12.97 13.10
C LEU A 93 4.11 -13.25 13.75
N LYS A 94 3.63 -12.38 14.63
CA LYS A 94 2.33 -12.54 15.31
C LYS A 94 1.13 -12.15 14.43
N LYS A 95 1.35 -11.54 13.27
CA LYS A 95 0.25 -11.18 12.38
C LYS A 95 -0.45 -12.44 11.89
N GLN A 96 -1.79 -12.46 11.98
CA GLN A 96 -2.58 -13.63 11.57
C GLN A 96 -2.27 -14.09 10.14
N SER A 97 -2.12 -13.16 9.19
CA SER A 97 -1.74 -13.49 7.81
C SER A 97 -0.36 -14.16 7.69
N VAL A 98 0.58 -13.79 8.56
CA VAL A 98 1.91 -14.38 8.61
C VAL A 98 1.88 -15.76 9.25
N VAL A 99 1.17 -15.89 10.38
CA VAL A 99 0.98 -17.18 11.07
C VAL A 99 0.37 -18.21 10.12
N THR A 100 -0.77 -17.89 9.50
CA THR A 100 -1.49 -18.82 8.62
C THR A 100 -0.65 -19.25 7.41
N ARG A 101 0.17 -18.36 6.85
CA ARG A 101 1.03 -18.70 5.70
C ARG A 101 2.26 -19.50 6.12
N LEU A 102 2.85 -19.21 7.29
CA LEU A 102 3.95 -20.02 7.84
C LEU A 102 3.51 -21.45 8.16
N GLU A 103 2.27 -21.64 8.62
CA GLU A 103 1.69 -22.96 8.92
C GLU A 103 1.22 -23.73 7.67
N SER A 104 1.21 -23.09 6.49
CA SER A 104 0.84 -23.75 5.24
C SER A 104 1.93 -24.72 4.77
N GLU A 105 1.57 -25.74 3.99
CA GLU A 105 2.50 -26.76 3.48
C GLU A 105 3.73 -26.18 2.75
N HIS A 106 3.58 -24.99 2.15
CA HIS A 106 4.63 -24.35 1.35
C HIS A 106 5.43 -23.32 2.17
N GLY A 107 5.05 -23.06 3.43
CA GLY A 107 5.67 -22.06 4.30
C GLY A 107 5.51 -20.62 3.79
N MET A 108 6.40 -19.72 4.22
CA MET A 108 6.47 -18.34 3.73
C MET A 108 7.92 -18.00 3.40
N ASN A 109 8.15 -17.40 2.23
CA ASN A 109 9.48 -16.93 1.85
C ASN A 109 9.76 -15.50 2.38
N TYR A 110 11.04 -15.11 2.40
CA TYR A 110 11.42 -13.79 2.94
C TYR A 110 10.81 -12.61 2.16
N THR A 111 10.62 -12.77 0.85
CA THR A 111 10.02 -11.73 0.00
C THR A 111 8.59 -11.46 0.45
N GLU A 112 7.75 -12.49 0.59
CA GLU A 112 6.40 -12.38 1.14
C GLU A 112 6.40 -11.79 2.56
N PHE A 113 7.30 -12.26 3.42
CA PHE A 113 7.41 -11.77 4.79
C PHE A 113 7.74 -10.28 4.84
N SER A 114 8.63 -9.82 3.95
CA SER A 114 9.08 -8.43 3.86
C SER A 114 8.02 -7.47 3.30
N TYR A 115 6.98 -7.98 2.62
CA TYR A 115 5.93 -7.19 1.98
C TYR A 115 5.32 -6.12 2.91
N GLN A 116 5.08 -6.48 4.16
CA GLN A 116 4.53 -5.56 5.16
C GLN A 116 5.42 -4.32 5.41
N ILE A 117 6.73 -4.43 5.25
CA ILE A 117 7.69 -3.32 5.39
C ILE A 117 7.53 -2.37 4.21
N PHE A 118 7.48 -2.91 2.98
CA PHE A 118 7.28 -2.13 1.76
C PHE A 118 5.93 -1.40 1.78
N GLN A 119 4.86 -2.10 2.16
CA GLN A 119 3.52 -1.52 2.29
C GLN A 119 3.48 -0.37 3.31
N SER A 120 4.17 -0.55 4.44
CA SER A 120 4.27 0.48 5.48
C SER A 120 5.06 1.69 4.99
N TYR A 121 6.19 1.46 4.32
CA TYR A 121 7.03 2.54 3.78
C TYR A 121 6.30 3.35 2.72
N ASP A 122 5.51 2.70 1.88
CA ASP A 122 4.69 3.38 0.88
C ASP A 122 3.74 4.40 1.51
N TRP A 123 3.09 4.04 2.62
CA TRP A 123 2.26 5.00 3.33
C TRP A 123 3.09 6.13 3.96
N ALA A 124 4.26 5.82 4.54
CA ALA A 124 5.16 6.83 5.08
C ALA A 124 5.66 7.82 4.01
N HIS A 125 5.94 7.34 2.80
CA HIS A 125 6.31 8.16 1.65
C HIS A 125 5.16 9.08 1.23
N LEU A 126 3.95 8.55 1.06
CA LEU A 126 2.78 9.35 0.71
C LEU A 126 2.38 10.35 1.80
N TYR A 127 2.62 10.00 3.07
CA TYR A 127 2.45 10.93 4.17
C TYR A 127 3.41 12.10 4.06
N LYS A 128 4.70 11.85 3.76
CA LYS A 128 5.71 12.88 3.60
C LYS A 128 5.45 13.77 2.38
N GLU A 129 5.26 13.17 1.20
CA GLU A 129 5.18 13.91 -0.07
C GLU A 129 3.81 14.54 -0.33
N HIS A 130 2.74 13.93 0.20
CA HIS A 130 1.37 14.32 -0.12
C HIS A 130 0.47 14.53 1.10
N ASN A 131 1.02 14.48 2.32
CA ASN A 131 0.25 14.57 3.57
C ASN A 131 -0.91 13.57 3.59
N CYS A 132 -0.68 12.36 3.04
CA CYS A 132 -1.65 11.26 3.01
C CYS A 132 -1.83 10.69 4.43
N ARG A 133 -2.93 11.04 5.09
CA ARG A 133 -3.20 10.67 6.50
C ARG A 133 -4.02 9.40 6.68
N PHE A 134 -4.50 8.82 5.59
CA PHE A 134 -5.41 7.68 5.62
C PHE A 134 -5.04 6.65 4.56
N GLN A 135 -5.16 5.39 4.95
CA GLN A 135 -5.05 4.24 4.08
C GLN A 135 -6.29 3.38 4.28
N VAL A 136 -6.84 2.87 3.17
CA VAL A 136 -8.08 2.09 3.18
C VAL A 136 -7.83 0.81 2.39
N GLY A 137 -8.00 -0.33 3.05
CA GLY A 137 -7.85 -1.65 2.43
C GLY A 137 -9.00 -2.58 2.80
N GLY A 138 -8.99 -3.79 2.25
CA GLY A 138 -9.87 -4.87 2.69
C GLY A 138 -9.60 -5.28 4.15
N SER A 139 -10.46 -6.14 4.71
CA SER A 139 -10.30 -6.65 6.08
C SER A 139 -8.98 -7.40 6.27
N ASP A 140 -8.50 -8.08 5.23
CA ASP A 140 -7.21 -8.79 5.13
C ASP A 140 -6.00 -7.85 5.25
N GLN A 141 -6.15 -6.57 4.91
CA GLN A 141 -5.07 -5.57 4.89
C GLN A 141 -4.86 -4.88 6.25
N MET A 142 -5.75 -5.10 7.23
CA MET A 142 -5.74 -4.38 8.52
C MET A 142 -4.40 -4.50 9.25
N GLY A 143 -3.76 -5.68 9.21
CA GLY A 143 -2.46 -5.92 9.82
C GLY A 143 -1.33 -5.10 9.20
N ASN A 144 -1.39 -4.84 7.89
CA ASN A 144 -0.38 -4.04 7.19
C ASN A 144 -0.65 -2.54 7.33
N ILE A 145 -1.92 -2.14 7.36
CA ILE A 145 -2.32 -0.75 7.67
C ILE A 145 -1.82 -0.37 9.06
N LYS A 146 -2.03 -1.22 10.08
CA LYS A 146 -1.50 -0.98 11.43
C LYS A 146 0.02 -0.81 11.42
N ALA A 147 0.75 -1.65 10.69
CA ALA A 147 2.21 -1.55 10.60
C ALA A 147 2.66 -0.22 9.95
N GLY A 148 1.95 0.25 8.93
CA GLY A 148 2.19 1.56 8.31
C GLY A 148 1.93 2.73 9.27
N HIS A 149 0.83 2.67 10.04
CA HIS A 149 0.54 3.64 11.09
C HIS A 149 1.67 3.72 12.12
N ASP A 150 2.14 2.56 12.60
CA ASP A 150 3.19 2.47 13.61
C ASP A 150 4.54 2.99 13.05
N LEU A 151 4.84 2.73 11.77
CA LEU A 151 6.02 3.28 11.09
C LEU A 151 5.96 4.82 11.00
N ILE A 152 4.84 5.38 10.53
CA ILE A 152 4.65 6.84 10.42
C ILE A 152 4.80 7.50 11.79
N SER A 153 4.22 6.89 12.83
CA SER A 153 4.32 7.40 14.20
C SER A 153 5.77 7.43 14.69
N LYS A 154 6.56 6.38 14.39
CA LYS A 154 7.99 6.31 14.74
C LYS A 154 8.85 7.32 13.96
N LEU A 155 8.57 7.53 12.68
CA LEU A 155 9.37 8.41 11.81
C LEU A 155 9.09 9.89 12.04
N TYR A 156 7.82 10.26 12.29
CA TYR A 156 7.40 11.66 12.27
C TYR A 156 6.87 12.16 13.61
N GLY A 157 6.80 11.31 14.64
CA GLY A 157 6.31 11.70 15.97
C GLY A 157 4.86 12.18 16.00
N LYS A 158 4.07 11.87 14.96
CA LYS A 158 2.66 12.27 14.85
C LYS A 158 1.76 11.06 14.85
N THR A 159 0.68 11.13 15.64
CA THR A 159 -0.42 10.18 15.58
C THR A 159 -1.23 10.45 14.31
N VAL A 160 -1.24 9.51 13.37
CA VAL A 160 -2.07 9.59 12.17
C VAL A 160 -3.43 8.95 12.46
N PHE A 161 -4.41 9.80 12.78
CA PHE A 161 -5.82 9.44 12.83
C PHE A 161 -6.65 10.46 12.04
N GLY A 162 -7.63 9.99 11.28
CA GLY A 162 -9.00 10.37 11.59
C GLY A 162 -9.58 11.77 11.30
N LYS A 163 -8.97 12.77 10.63
CA LYS A 163 -9.75 13.82 9.89
C LYS A 163 -8.99 14.77 8.94
N ARG A 164 -9.71 15.13 7.85
CA ARG A 164 -9.51 16.14 6.79
C ARG A 164 -8.12 16.26 6.16
N ASN A 165 -7.85 15.32 5.26
CA ASN A 165 -7.55 15.53 3.83
C ASN A 165 -7.56 14.14 3.19
N TYR A 166 -8.48 13.89 2.27
CA TYR A 166 -8.84 12.53 1.84
C TYR A 166 -7.76 11.92 0.94
N CYS A 167 -7.13 10.85 1.44
CA CYS A 167 -6.26 9.96 0.71
C CYS A 167 -6.84 8.54 0.79
N ILE A 168 -7.00 7.86 -0.33
CA ILE A 168 -7.53 6.49 -0.41
C ILE A 168 -6.43 5.66 -1.07
N VAL A 169 -5.51 5.13 -0.26
CA VAL A 169 -4.53 4.16 -0.74
C VAL A 169 -5.22 2.80 -0.79
N LYS A 170 -5.84 2.47 -1.93
CA LYS A 170 -6.35 1.12 -2.19
C LYS A 170 -5.21 0.24 -2.68
N TRP A 171 -4.88 -0.77 -1.90
CA TRP A 171 -4.01 -1.85 -2.34
C TRP A 171 -4.79 -2.76 -3.28
N LEU A 172 -4.29 -2.88 -4.50
CA LEU A 172 -4.76 -3.87 -5.45
C LEU A 172 -3.66 -4.92 -5.51
N SER A 173 -3.75 -5.88 -4.59
CA SER A 173 -3.12 -7.19 -4.75
C SER A 173 -3.93 -8.00 -5.73
#